data_AF-A0A914E7F6-F1
#
_entry.id   AF-A0A914E7F6-F1
#
_cell.length_a   1.000
_cell.length_b   1.000
_cell.length_c   1.000
_cell.angle_alpha   90.00
_cell.angle_beta   90.00
_cell.angle_gamma   90.00
#
_symmetry.space_group_name_H-M   'P 1'
#
loop_
_entity.id
_entity.type
_entity.pdbx_description
1 polymer ?
#
loop_
_entity_poly.entity_id
_entity_poly.type
_entity_poly.pdbx_seq_one_letter_code
_entity_poly.pdbx_strand_id
1 'polypeptide(L)'
;MQLPNLTEVTWKATPKEIQEEYGDDFKNELLRTFRAEQDNIASNRLDYVTDAYYHAITAKYPRLRYYIGWDALFYYIPASNLPTGLQDWVIGLKHQLCDVLPAALRKEKNQ
;
A
#
# COMPACT_ATOMS: atom_id res chain seq x y z
N MET A 1 -0.60 -7.76 -24.67
CA MET A 1 0.04 -6.45 -24.46
C MET A 1 0.58 -6.44 -23.04
N GLN A 2 1.86 -6.78 -22.83
CA GLN A 2 2.49 -6.70 -21.50
C GLN A 2 2.72 -5.23 -21.19
N LEU A 3 2.03 -4.71 -20.17
CA LEU A 3 2.29 -3.36 -19.67
C LEU A 3 3.75 -3.27 -19.22
N PRO A 4 4.48 -2.20 -19.57
CA PRO A 4 5.82 -1.98 -19.03
C PRO A 4 5.73 -1.95 -17.50
N ASN A 5 6.74 -2.48 -16.80
CA ASN A 5 6.78 -2.43 -15.35
C ASN A 5 6.88 -0.96 -14.91
N LEU A 6 5.74 -0.33 -14.64
CA LEU A 6 5.60 1.09 -14.32
C LEU A 6 6.52 1.48 -13.16
N THR A 7 6.77 0.57 -12.22
CA THR A 7 7.67 0.80 -11.08
C THR A 7 9.11 1.03 -11.52
N GLU A 8 9.59 0.34 -12.56
CA GLU A 8 10.95 0.53 -13.09
C GLU A 8 11.07 1.81 -13.92
N VAL A 9 10.00 2.17 -14.63
CA VAL A 9 9.96 3.41 -15.41
C VAL A 9 9.97 4.62 -14.47
N THR A 10 9.13 4.60 -13.43
CA THR A 10 9.08 5.68 -12.44
C THR A 10 10.37 5.75 -11.64
N TRP A 11 10.92 4.60 -11.22
CA TRP A 11 12.19 4.57 -10.48
C TRP A 11 13.35 5.19 -11.27
N LYS A 12 13.47 4.87 -12.56
CA LYS A 12 14.51 5.45 -13.42
C LYS A 12 14.32 6.95 -13.68
N ALA A 13 13.08 7.44 -13.62
CA ALA A 13 12.76 8.85 -13.77
C ALA A 13 13.04 9.68 -12.50
N THR A 14 13.16 9.02 -11.34
CA THR A 14 13.48 9.66 -10.06
C THR A 14 14.89 10.28 -10.08
N PRO A 15 15.14 11.44 -9.42
CA PRO A 15 16.48 12.00 -9.28
C PRO A 15 17.49 11.01 -8.68
N LYS A 16 18.76 11.08 -9.12
CA LYS A 16 19.84 10.19 -8.64
C LYS A 16 20.04 10.24 -7.13
N GLU A 17 19.92 11.42 -6.53
CA GLU A 17 20.04 11.62 -5.08
C GLU A 17 19.08 10.72 -4.29
N ILE A 18 17.82 10.65 -4.72
CA ILE A 18 16.80 9.81 -4.09
C ILE A 18 17.05 8.32 -4.37
N GLN A 19 17.53 7.97 -5.56
CA GLN A 19 17.91 6.59 -5.87
C GLN A 19 19.06 6.11 -4.96
N GLU A 20 20.04 6.98 -4.68
CA GLU A 20 21.17 6.71 -3.79
C GLU A 20 20.79 6.71 -2.31
N GLU A 21 19.83 7.54 -1.91
CA GLU A 21 19.32 7.63 -0.53
C GLU A 21 18.56 6.36 -0.13
N TYR A 22 17.64 5.89 -0.97
CA TYR A 22 16.83 4.71 -0.69
C TYR A 22 17.53 3.41 -1.10
N GLY A 23 18.14 3.38 -2.29
CA GLY A 23 18.77 2.22 -2.88
C GLY A 23 17.81 1.23 -3.55
N ASP A 24 18.32 0.49 -4.54
CA ASP A 24 17.53 -0.52 -5.26
C ASP A 24 17.08 -1.68 -4.36
N ASP A 25 17.88 -2.06 -3.35
CA ASP A 25 17.53 -3.13 -2.41
C ASP A 25 16.26 -2.79 -1.61
N PHE A 26 16.16 -1.55 -1.13
CA PHE A 26 14.96 -1.07 -0.42
C PHE A 26 13.74 -1.09 -1.33
N LYS A 27 13.88 -0.56 -2.57
CA LYS A 27 12.80 -0.57 -3.57
C LYS A 27 12.30 -1.98 -3.83
N ASN A 28 13.22 -2.93 -4.08
CA ASN A 28 12.86 -4.30 -4.45
C ASN A 28 12.14 -5.04 -3.32
N GLU A 29 12.62 -4.91 -2.08
CA GLU A 29 11.98 -5.56 -0.94
C GLU A 29 10.63 -4.90 -0.61
N LEU A 30 10.52 -3.56 -0.69
CA LEU A 30 9.25 -2.87 -0.53
C LEU A 30 8.22 -3.35 -1.55
N LEU A 31 8.62 -3.49 -2.82
CA LEU A 31 7.74 -4.02 -3.88
C LEU A 31 7.35 -5.47 -3.62
N ARG A 32 8.27 -6.29 -3.10
CA ARG A 32 8.00 -7.70 -2.75
C ARG A 32 6.95 -7.79 -1.64
N THR A 33 7.16 -7.08 -0.54
CA THR A 33 6.25 -7.09 0.61
C THR A 33 4.90 -6.51 0.25
N PHE A 34 4.88 -5.39 -0.49
CA PHE A 34 3.63 -4.77 -0.91
C PHE A 34 2.79 -5.72 -1.80
N ARG A 35 3.43 -6.42 -2.74
CA ARG A 35 2.74 -7.42 -3.57
C ARG A 35 2.20 -8.58 -2.74
N ALA A 36 3.00 -9.10 -1.81
CA ALA A 36 2.56 -10.19 -0.93
C ALA A 36 1.37 -9.78 -0.05
N GLU A 37 1.40 -8.58 0.53
CA GLU A 37 0.27 -8.05 1.31
C GLU A 37 -0.97 -7.84 0.42
N GLN A 38 -0.79 -7.31 -0.79
CA GLN A 38 -1.88 -7.11 -1.74
C GLN A 38 -2.53 -8.44 -2.13
N ASP A 39 -1.75 -9.48 -2.42
CA ASP A 39 -2.28 -10.81 -2.76
C ASP A 39 -3.05 -11.44 -1.59
N ASN A 40 -2.65 -11.15 -0.34
CA ASN A 40 -3.31 -11.69 0.85
C ASN A 40 -4.57 -10.92 1.27
N ILE A 41 -4.58 -9.60 1.10
CA ILE A 41 -5.61 -8.71 1.67
C ILE A 41 -6.61 -8.26 0.59
N ALA A 42 -6.13 -7.96 -0.61
CA ALA A 42 -6.99 -7.36 -1.64
C ALA A 42 -7.96 -8.39 -2.23
N SER A 43 -9.19 -7.95 -2.50
CA SER A 43 -10.14 -8.79 -3.21
C SER A 43 -9.81 -8.84 -4.70
N ASN A 44 -9.82 -10.04 -5.30
CA ASN A 44 -9.67 -10.21 -6.75
C ASN A 44 -10.93 -9.81 -7.55
N ARG A 45 -11.98 -9.33 -6.87
CA ARG A 45 -13.28 -8.97 -7.45
C ARG A 45 -13.35 -7.47 -7.74
N LEU A 46 -12.95 -7.10 -8.96
CA LEU A 46 -13.00 -5.73 -9.45
C LEU A 46 -14.44 -5.22 -9.63
N ASP A 47 -15.39 -6.13 -9.80
CA ASP A 47 -16.82 -5.85 -9.98
C ASP A 47 -17.43 -5.09 -8.80
N TYR A 48 -16.91 -5.29 -7.58
CA TYR A 48 -17.35 -4.55 -6.41
C TYR A 48 -17.13 -3.04 -6.55
N VAL A 49 -16.05 -2.62 -7.21
CA VAL A 49 -15.75 -1.22 -7.45
C VAL A 49 -16.73 -0.66 -8.48
N THR A 50 -16.90 -1.37 -9.61
CA THR A 50 -17.77 -0.91 -10.70
C THR A 50 -19.23 -0.82 -10.27
N ASP A 51 -19.71 -1.78 -9.50
CA ASP A 51 -21.10 -1.78 -9.00
C ASP A 51 -21.35 -0.64 -8.02
N ALA A 52 -20.39 -0.37 -7.13
CA ALA A 52 -20.47 0.76 -6.22
C ALA A 52 -20.54 2.10 -6.97
N TYR A 53 -19.70 2.28 -7.99
CA TYR A 53 -19.75 3.47 -8.84
C TYR A 53 -21.06 3.56 -9.62
N TYR A 54 -21.51 2.47 -10.24
CA TYR A 54 -22.76 2.43 -11.00
C TYR A 54 -23.94 2.83 -10.12
N HIS A 55 -24.03 2.27 -8.91
CA HIS A 55 -25.07 2.62 -7.97
C HIS A 55 -24.94 4.07 -7.47
N ALA A 56 -23.73 4.58 -7.23
CA ALA A 56 -23.52 5.96 -6.80
C ALA A 56 -24.02 7.00 -7.83
N ILE A 57 -23.83 6.74 -9.13
CA ILE A 57 -24.24 7.68 -10.19
C ILE A 57 -25.71 7.52 -10.62
N THR A 58 -26.32 6.34 -10.40
CA THR A 58 -27.70 6.06 -10.84
C THR A 58 -28.74 6.12 -9.73
N ALA A 59 -28.34 6.02 -8.46
CA ALA A 59 -29.28 5.99 -7.35
C ALA A 59 -29.97 7.35 -7.14
N LYS A 60 -31.29 7.31 -6.88
CA LYS A 60 -32.05 8.50 -6.45
C LYS A 60 -31.54 9.06 -5.12
N TYR A 61 -31.01 8.20 -4.24
CA TYR A 61 -30.44 8.55 -2.94
C TYR A 61 -29.11 7.80 -2.74
N PRO A 62 -27.99 8.32 -3.30
CA PRO A 62 -26.69 7.67 -3.16
C PRO A 62 -26.19 7.72 -1.71
N ARG A 63 -25.35 6.75 -1.33
CA ARG A 63 -24.70 6.75 -0.01
C ARG A 63 -23.57 7.76 0.01
N LEU A 64 -23.36 8.40 1.16
CA LEU A 64 -22.24 9.33 1.35
C LEU A 64 -20.88 8.61 1.32
N ARG A 65 -20.83 7.33 1.71
CA ARG A 65 -19.60 6.54 1.75
C ARG A 65 -19.88 5.11 1.29
N TYR A 66 -19.13 4.66 0.29
CA TYR A 66 -19.13 3.29 -0.21
C TYR A 66 -17.87 2.59 0.30
N TYR A 67 -18.07 1.47 1.01
CA TYR A 67 -16.98 0.59 1.41
C TYR A 67 -16.95 -0.57 0.42
N ILE A 68 -15.81 -0.73 -0.23
CA ILE A 68 -15.65 -1.64 -1.36
C ILE A 68 -14.61 -2.67 -0.97
N GLY A 69 -14.95 -3.95 -1.08
CA GLY A 69 -14.08 -5.04 -0.68
C GLY A 69 -14.24 -5.43 0.80
N TRP A 70 -13.79 -6.65 1.10
CA TRP A 70 -13.85 -7.22 2.44
C TRP A 70 -12.76 -6.66 3.36
N ASP A 71 -11.60 -6.37 2.78
CA ASP A 71 -10.51 -5.62 3.41
C ASP A 71 -10.97 -4.26 3.95
N ALA A 72 -11.76 -3.50 3.18
CA ALA A 72 -12.32 -2.24 3.64
C ALA A 72 -13.18 -2.43 4.90
N LEU A 73 -14.07 -3.43 4.88
CA LEU A 73 -15.05 -3.66 5.94
C LEU A 73 -14.44 -4.22 7.23
N PHE A 74 -13.51 -5.17 7.11
CA PHE A 74 -13.01 -5.93 8.26
C PHE A 74 -11.62 -5.49 8.74
N TYR A 75 -10.85 -4.82 7.89
CA TYR A 75 -9.51 -4.36 8.24
C TYR A 75 -9.46 -2.83 8.38
N TYR A 76 -9.75 -2.10 7.32
CA TYR A 76 -9.52 -0.64 7.30
C TYR A 76 -10.54 0.16 8.13
N ILE A 77 -11.83 -0.20 8.09
CA ILE A 77 -12.84 0.50 8.91
C ILE A 77 -12.59 0.29 10.40
N PRO A 78 -12.41 -0.95 10.92
CA PRO A 78 -12.10 -1.13 12.33
C PRO A 78 -10.83 -0.40 12.74
N ALA A 79 -9.76 -0.51 11.94
CA ALA A 79 -8.50 0.19 12.20
C ALA A 79 -8.68 1.71 12.28
N SER A 80 -9.49 2.30 11.40
CA SER A 80 -9.76 3.75 11.40
C SER A 80 -10.48 4.27 12.65
N ASN A 81 -11.17 3.38 13.38
CA ASN A 81 -11.89 3.73 14.60
C ASN A 81 -11.09 3.39 15.89
N LEU A 82 -9.89 2.80 15.77
CA LEU A 82 -9.04 2.51 16.92
C LEU A 82 -8.37 3.79 17.45
N PRO A 83 -8.09 3.90 18.76
CA PRO A 83 -7.22 4.93 19.32
C PRO A 83 -5.81 4.92 18.70
N THR A 84 -5.17 6.08 18.59
CA THR A 84 -3.84 6.25 17.96
C THR A 84 -2.80 5.27 18.48
N GLY A 85 -2.71 5.07 19.80
CA GLY A 85 -1.74 4.14 20.38
C GLY A 85 -1.94 2.67 19.97
N LEU A 86 -3.18 2.24 19.73
CA LEU A 86 -3.45 0.90 19.20
C LEU A 86 -3.15 0.81 17.71
N GLN A 87 -3.43 1.87 16.95
CA GLN A 87 -3.05 1.92 15.54
C GLN A 87 -1.53 1.82 15.36
N ASP A 88 -0.76 2.62 16.12
CA ASP A 88 0.70 2.62 16.09
C ASP A 88 1.27 1.25 16.50
N TRP A 89 0.65 0.58 17.48
CA TRP A 89 1.03 -0.77 17.88
C TRP A 89 0.80 -1.81 16.77
N VAL A 90 -0.36 -1.77 16.10
CA VAL A 90 -0.67 -2.67 14.98
C VAL A 90 0.26 -2.43 13.79
N ILE A 91 0.52 -1.16 13.45
CA ILE A 91 1.43 -0.78 12.36
C ILE A 91 2.87 -1.16 12.71
N GLY A 92 3.31 -0.91 13.95
CA GLY A 92 4.64 -1.26 14.44
C GLY A 92 4.92 -2.75 14.39
N LEU A 93 3.91 -3.59 14.70
CA LEU A 93 4.03 -5.05 14.57
C LEU A 93 4.26 -5.47 13.11
N LYS A 94 3.60 -4.83 12.15
CA LYS A 94 3.83 -5.09 10.72
C LYS A 94 5.18 -4.57 10.23
N HIS A 95 5.66 -3.45 10.78
CA HIS A 95 6.93 -2.84 10.39
C HIS A 95 8.14 -3.74 10.69
N GLN A 96 8.06 -4.59 11.73
CA GLN A 96 9.07 -5.61 12.05
C GLN A 96 9.18 -6.72 10.97
N LEU A 97 8.24 -6.81 10.03
CA LEU A 97 8.28 -7.79 8.94
C LEU A 97 9.01 -7.23 7.70
N CYS A 98 9.29 -5.92 7.67
CA CYS A 98 9.91 -5.21 6.56
C CYS A 98 11.21 -4.53 7.04
N ASP A 99 12.21 -5.33 7.42
CA ASP A 99 13.48 -4.88 7.98
C ASP A 99 14.45 -4.25 6.96
N VAL A 100 13.95 -3.75 5.82
CA VAL A 100 14.79 -3.01 4.87
C VAL A 100 14.80 -1.53 5.21
N LEU A 101 15.94 -1.10 5.76
CA LEU A 101 16.26 0.30 5.97
C LEU A 101 16.78 0.93 4.66
N PRO A 102 16.44 2.19 4.34
CA PRO A 102 16.99 2.89 3.19
C PRO A 102 18.52 2.94 3.27
N ALA A 103 19.17 2.97 2.10
CA ALA A 103 20.62 2.92 1.98
C ALA A 103 21.34 4.02 2.79
N ALA A 104 20.77 5.23 2.90
CA ALA A 104 21.30 6.33 3.69
C ALA A 104 21.42 5.97 5.18
N LEU A 105 20.34 5.53 5.79
CA LEU A 105 20.32 5.16 7.22
C LEU A 105 21.12 3.87 7.49
N ARG A 106 21.28 3.00 6.49
CA ARG A 106 22.13 1.81 6.61
C ARG A 106 23.63 2.16 6.69
N LYS A 107 24.05 3.23 6.00
CA LYS A 107 25.44 3.73 6.08
C LYS A 107 25.75 4.28 7.47
N GLU A 108 24.81 4.99 8.09
CA GLU A 108 24.97 5.53 9.45
C GLU A 108 25.09 4.45 10.54
N LYS A 109 24.40 3.31 10.38
CA LYS A 109 24.44 2.22 11.36
C LYS A 109 25.75 1.40 11.32
N ASN A 110 26.48 1.44 10.21
CA ASN A 110 27.69 0.64 9.97
C ASN A 110 28.99 1.45 10.16
N GLN A 111 28.90 2.71 10.56
CA GLN A 111 30.00 3.62 10.83
C GLN A 111 30.16 3.82 12.34
#